data_AF-A0A832PSC5-F1
#
_entry.id   AF-A0A832PSC5-F1
#
_cell.length_a   1.000
_cell.length_b   1.000
_cell.length_c   1.000
_cell.angle_alpha   90.00
_cell.angle_beta   90.00
_cell.angle_gamma   90.00
#
_symmetry.space_group_name_H-M   'P 1'
#
loop_
_entity.id
_entity.type
_entity.pdbx_description
1 polymer ?
#
loop_
_entity_poly.entity_id
_entity_poly.type
_entity_poly.pdbx_seq_one_letter_code
_entity_poly.pdbx_strand_id
1 'polypeptide(L)'
;MRRGRLNKGPKGMRIKKGKATVKRDLFPHSTTGNIGSFMHWKGHSLIALFVRIYLAWVFLSACWFKIVAPASFALDIATYEILPLSLINIMAIWLPWIELFVGVMLLIGLRVRPASLLVAGMMVMFMVALGIALAKGLDMSCGCFASSGADEDPISMLTMLRDAGWLALSLYVLIFDEHPIGVEMIPWFSRRFA
;
A
#
# COMPACT_ATOMS: atom_id res chain seq x y z
N MET A 1 31.48 -31.15 -79.06
CA MET A 1 31.51 -30.02 -80.02
C MET A 1 30.56 -28.93 -79.55
N ARG A 2 31.03 -27.66 -79.54
CA ARG A 2 30.32 -26.34 -79.42
C ARG A 2 29.56 -26.05 -78.10
N ARG A 3 30.06 -25.14 -77.25
CA ARG A 3 29.93 -23.64 -77.26
C ARG A 3 28.46 -23.21 -77.39
N GLY A 4 27.82 -22.40 -76.54
CA GLY A 4 28.26 -21.40 -75.56
C GLY A 4 27.37 -20.15 -75.69
N ARG A 5 26.94 -19.55 -74.55
CA ARG A 5 26.58 -18.11 -74.31
C ARG A 5 25.68 -18.06 -73.07
N LEU A 6 26.12 -17.60 -71.88
CA LEU A 6 26.44 -16.21 -71.50
C LEU A 6 25.46 -15.18 -72.07
N ASN A 7 24.46 -14.80 -71.28
CA ASN A 7 23.98 -13.43 -71.25
C ASN A 7 23.87 -12.94 -69.79
N LYS A 8 24.41 -11.75 -69.58
CA LYS A 8 24.72 -11.11 -68.31
C LYS A 8 23.59 -10.15 -67.95
N GLY A 9 22.89 -10.41 -66.85
CA GLY A 9 22.05 -9.40 -66.19
C GLY A 9 22.90 -8.35 -65.47
N PRO A 10 22.37 -7.14 -65.20
CA PRO A 10 23.18 -5.96 -64.93
C PRO A 10 23.94 -6.05 -63.61
N LYS A 11 25.20 -5.64 -63.69
CA LYS A 11 26.09 -5.42 -62.56
C LYS A 11 25.57 -4.27 -61.70
N GLY A 12 25.59 -4.49 -60.39
CA GLY A 12 25.94 -3.44 -59.44
C GLY A 12 24.76 -2.77 -58.77
N MET A 13 24.51 -3.18 -57.53
CA MET A 13 24.53 -2.23 -56.43
C MET A 13 24.89 -2.97 -55.14
N ARG A 14 26.18 -2.96 -54.84
CA ARG A 14 26.72 -3.44 -53.55
C ARG A 14 26.37 -2.37 -52.50
N ILE A 15 25.21 -2.50 -51.86
CA ILE A 15 24.88 -1.69 -50.69
C ILE A 15 25.74 -2.19 -49.53
N LYS A 16 26.87 -1.53 -49.33
CA LYS A 16 27.67 -1.61 -48.11
C LYS A 16 26.79 -1.11 -46.97
N LYS A 17 26.23 -2.00 -46.15
CA LYS A 17 25.74 -1.63 -44.82
C LYS A 17 26.96 -1.27 -43.96
N GLY A 18 27.40 -0.02 -44.09
CA GLY A 18 28.33 0.60 -43.16
C GLY A 18 27.68 0.54 -41.78
N LYS A 19 28.34 -0.14 -40.84
CA LYS A 19 28.04 -0.01 -39.42
C LYS A 19 28.31 1.44 -39.07
N ALA A 20 27.26 2.24 -38.96
CA ALA A 20 27.31 3.54 -38.31
C ALA A 20 27.46 3.26 -36.81
N THR A 21 28.71 3.04 -36.38
CA THR A 21 29.09 3.03 -34.97
C THR A 21 28.99 4.48 -34.51
N VAL A 22 27.78 4.90 -34.12
CA VAL A 22 27.56 6.15 -33.41
C VAL A 22 28.32 6.02 -32.09
N LYS A 23 29.50 6.63 -32.02
CA LYS A 23 30.26 6.86 -30.80
C LYS A 23 29.33 7.56 -29.81
N ARG A 24 28.90 6.84 -28.77
CA ARG A 24 28.15 7.39 -27.63
C ARG A 24 29.13 7.85 -26.54
N ASP A 25 30.18 8.54 -26.96
CA ASP A 25 31.32 8.87 -26.07
C ASP A 25 31.42 10.38 -25.88
N LEU A 26 30.27 11.07 -25.84
CA LEU A 26 30.21 12.53 -25.77
C LEU A 26 29.24 13.04 -24.71
N PHE A 27 29.23 12.44 -23.53
CA PHE A 27 28.75 13.10 -22.32
C PHE A 27 29.70 12.82 -21.15
N PRO A 28 30.42 13.83 -20.64
CA PRO A 28 31.29 13.68 -19.48
C PRO A 28 30.44 13.58 -18.21
N HIS A 29 30.85 12.66 -17.33
CA HIS A 29 30.44 12.48 -15.92
C HIS A 29 29.43 13.48 -15.34
N SER A 30 28.16 13.08 -15.25
CA SER A 30 27.25 13.67 -14.26
C SER A 30 27.33 12.88 -12.96
N THR A 31 27.79 13.57 -11.93
CA THR A 31 27.88 13.20 -10.53
C THR A 31 26.53 12.73 -9.95
N THR A 32 26.12 11.49 -10.18
CA THR A 32 25.04 10.84 -9.40
C THR A 32 25.64 9.98 -8.32
N GLY A 33 26.15 10.61 -7.27
CA GLY A 33 26.50 9.94 -6.03
C GLY A 33 25.24 9.43 -5.31
N ASN A 34 25.31 8.20 -4.81
CA ASN A 34 24.61 7.71 -3.62
C ASN A 34 23.07 7.68 -3.54
N ILE A 35 22.30 7.99 -4.59
CA ILE A 35 20.82 7.85 -4.50
C ILE A 35 20.35 6.47 -4.97
N GLY A 36 20.96 5.93 -6.03
CA GLY A 36 20.60 4.61 -6.57
C GLY A 36 20.99 3.42 -5.68
N SER A 37 22.06 3.56 -4.89
CA SER A 37 22.50 2.54 -3.91
C SER A 37 21.68 2.56 -2.61
N PHE A 38 21.12 3.71 -2.24
CA PHE A 38 20.24 3.84 -1.08
C PHE A 38 18.89 3.17 -1.33
N MET A 39 18.31 3.32 -2.53
CA MET A 39 17.02 2.75 -2.92
C MET A 39 17.01 1.23 -3.16
N HIS A 40 18.17 0.60 -3.40
CA HIS A 40 18.26 -0.86 -3.61
C HIS A 40 18.83 -1.60 -2.40
N TRP A 41 18.89 -0.94 -1.24
CA TRP A 41 19.45 -1.55 -0.04
C TRP A 41 18.49 -2.62 0.50
N LYS A 42 19.01 -3.83 0.76
CA LYS A 42 18.25 -4.94 1.36
C LYS A 42 17.61 -4.58 2.72
N GLY A 43 18.01 -3.46 3.32
CA GLY A 43 17.38 -2.90 4.52
C GLY A 43 15.92 -2.48 4.33
N HIS A 44 15.47 -2.16 3.11
CA HIS A 44 14.07 -1.81 2.85
C HIS A 44 13.09 -2.91 3.23
N SER A 45 13.46 -4.18 3.02
CA SER A 45 12.62 -5.32 3.42
C SER A 45 12.50 -5.45 4.95
N LEU A 46 13.56 -5.12 5.69
CA LEU A 46 13.54 -5.13 7.16
C LEU A 46 12.71 -3.98 7.72
N ILE A 47 12.85 -2.78 7.14
CA ILE A 47 12.04 -1.61 7.49
C ILE A 47 10.56 -1.90 7.18
N ALA A 48 10.26 -2.45 6.01
CA ALA A 48 8.90 -2.84 5.64
C ALA A 48 8.32 -3.86 6.62
N LEU A 49 9.11 -4.82 7.12
CA LEU A 49 8.70 -5.76 8.17
C LEU A 49 8.31 -5.04 9.46
N PHE A 50 9.17 -4.16 9.98
CA PHE A 50 8.86 -3.40 11.20
C PHE A 50 7.62 -2.52 11.04
N VAL A 51 7.48 -1.84 9.89
CA VAL A 51 6.30 -1.03 9.59
C VAL A 51 5.03 -1.88 9.52
N ARG A 52 5.09 -3.10 8.95
CA ARG A 52 3.94 -4.03 8.95
C ARG A 52 3.53 -4.45 10.33
N ILE A 53 4.49 -4.86 11.17
CA ILE A 53 4.22 -5.30 12.53
C ILE A 53 3.60 -4.14 13.33
N TYR A 54 4.13 -2.92 13.14
CA TYR A 54 3.57 -1.73 13.74
C TYR A 54 2.14 -1.45 13.26
N LEU A 55 1.88 -1.46 11.95
CA LEU A 55 0.53 -1.25 11.40
C LEU A 55 -0.44 -2.35 11.85
N ALA A 56 0.00 -3.61 11.87
CA ALA A 56 -0.78 -4.72 12.38
C ALA A 56 -1.14 -4.52 13.86
N TRP A 57 -0.19 -4.13 14.69
CA TRP A 57 -0.44 -3.80 16.10
C TRP A 57 -1.47 -2.68 16.27
N VAL A 58 -1.35 -1.59 15.50
CA VAL A 58 -2.30 -0.47 15.54
C VAL A 58 -3.71 -0.93 15.15
N PHE A 59 -3.86 -1.69 14.05
CA PHE A 59 -5.16 -2.20 13.62
C PHE A 59 -5.76 -3.22 14.59
N LEU A 60 -4.94 -4.12 15.15
CA LEU A 60 -5.39 -5.12 16.11
C LEU A 60 -5.83 -4.49 17.43
N SER A 61 -5.12 -3.47 17.90
CA SER A 61 -5.53 -2.72 19.08
C SER A 61 -6.82 -1.94 18.80
N ALA A 62 -6.93 -1.25 17.67
CA ALA A 62 -8.15 -0.52 17.28
C ALA A 62 -9.38 -1.45 17.17
N CYS A 63 -9.25 -2.61 16.51
CA CYS A 63 -10.38 -3.54 16.37
C CYS A 63 -10.78 -4.15 17.72
N TRP A 64 -9.82 -4.39 18.62
CA TRP A 64 -10.11 -4.94 19.95
C TRP A 64 -11.07 -4.02 20.73
N PHE A 65 -10.80 -2.71 20.76
CA PHE A 65 -11.67 -1.75 21.44
C PHE A 65 -13.06 -1.65 20.79
N LYS A 66 -13.18 -1.85 19.49
CA LYS A 66 -14.48 -1.85 18.79
C LYS A 66 -15.28 -3.14 19.02
N ILE A 67 -14.60 -4.28 19.21
CA ILE A 67 -15.23 -5.58 19.48
C ILE A 67 -15.71 -5.68 20.94
N VAL A 68 -14.94 -5.13 21.90
CA VAL A 68 -15.30 -5.15 23.32
C VAL A 68 -16.55 -4.30 23.59
N ALA A 69 -16.69 -3.16 22.91
CA ALA A 69 -17.82 -2.24 23.08
C ALA A 69 -18.41 -1.85 21.71
N PRO A 70 -19.15 -2.74 21.03
CA PRO A 70 -19.75 -2.45 19.73
C PRO A 70 -20.87 -1.40 19.83
N ALA A 71 -21.50 -1.27 21.00
CA ALA A 71 -22.56 -0.30 21.25
C ALA A 71 -22.04 1.15 21.25
N SER A 72 -20.88 1.42 21.88
CA SER A 72 -20.27 2.76 21.84
C SER A 72 -19.81 3.08 20.43
N PHE A 73 -19.19 2.13 19.72
CA PHE A 73 -18.79 2.34 18.34
C PHE A 73 -20.00 2.61 17.40
N ALA A 74 -21.14 1.96 17.63
CA ALA A 74 -22.37 2.25 16.89
C ALA A 74 -22.89 3.67 17.16
N LEU A 75 -22.78 4.17 18.40
CA LEU A 75 -23.12 5.55 18.74
C LEU A 75 -22.19 6.55 18.06
N ASP A 76 -20.88 6.26 18.00
CA ASP A 76 -19.91 7.08 17.29
C ASP A 76 -20.25 7.18 15.80
N ILE A 77 -20.61 6.06 15.16
CA ILE A 77 -21.04 6.05 13.76
C ILE A 77 -22.36 6.81 13.58
N ALA A 78 -23.32 6.63 14.49
CA ALA A 78 -24.61 7.30 14.44
C ALA A 78 -24.47 8.82 14.49
N THR A 79 -23.52 9.29 15.28
CA THR A 79 -23.21 10.71 15.44
C THR A 79 -22.69 11.36 14.16
N TYR A 80 -21.99 10.61 13.29
CA TYR A 80 -21.56 11.17 12.02
C TYR A 80 -22.75 11.54 11.10
N GLU A 81 -23.93 10.95 11.33
CA GLU A 81 -25.16 11.12 10.52
C GLU A 81 -24.91 10.88 9.02
N ILE A 82 -23.94 10.03 8.67
CA ILE A 82 -23.60 9.68 7.27
C ILE A 82 -24.44 8.49 6.80
N LEU A 83 -24.79 7.57 7.70
CA LEU A 83 -25.50 6.33 7.38
C LEU A 83 -26.88 6.26 8.08
N PRO A 84 -27.87 5.56 7.48
CA PRO A 84 -29.15 5.30 8.14
C PRO A 84 -28.99 4.31 9.31
N LEU A 85 -29.89 4.39 10.29
CA LEU A 85 -29.86 3.59 11.54
C LEU A 85 -29.74 2.07 11.31
N SER A 86 -30.33 1.54 10.23
CA SER A 86 -30.25 0.11 9.91
C SER A 86 -28.85 -0.34 9.49
N LEU A 87 -28.07 0.52 8.83
CA LEU A 87 -26.71 0.20 8.36
C LEU A 87 -25.66 0.43 9.45
N ILE A 88 -25.95 1.28 10.44
CA ILE A 88 -25.03 1.61 11.53
C ILE A 88 -24.64 0.34 12.30
N ASN A 89 -25.62 -0.47 12.71
CA ASN A 89 -25.36 -1.72 13.43
C ASN A 89 -24.57 -2.74 12.59
N ILE A 90 -24.87 -2.82 11.29
CA ILE A 90 -24.15 -3.72 10.37
C ILE A 90 -22.70 -3.28 10.27
N MET A 91 -22.43 -2.00 10.05
CA MET A 91 -21.07 -1.48 9.96
C MET A 91 -20.31 -1.60 11.27
N ALA A 92 -20.95 -1.32 12.41
CA ALA A 92 -20.34 -1.44 13.73
C ALA A 92 -19.86 -2.87 14.02
N ILE A 93 -20.52 -3.89 13.47
CA ILE A 93 -20.14 -5.29 13.64
C ILE A 93 -19.11 -5.70 12.59
N TRP A 94 -19.38 -5.47 11.29
CA TRP A 94 -18.57 -6.02 10.20
C TRP A 94 -17.20 -5.36 10.07
N LEU A 95 -17.13 -4.05 10.30
CA LEU A 95 -15.90 -3.30 10.09
C LEU A 95 -14.76 -3.76 11.02
N PRO A 96 -14.98 -3.95 12.35
CA PRO A 96 -13.95 -4.51 13.23
C PRO A 96 -13.47 -5.91 12.84
N TRP A 97 -14.34 -6.76 12.28
CA TRP A 97 -13.93 -8.07 11.77
C TRP A 97 -12.99 -7.96 10.57
N ILE A 98 -13.23 -7.00 9.67
CA ILE A 98 -12.35 -6.75 8.53
C ILE A 98 -11.00 -6.19 9.03
N GLU A 99 -11.01 -5.26 9.98
CA GLU A 99 -9.79 -4.72 10.59
C GLU A 99 -8.95 -5.81 11.26
N LEU A 100 -9.60 -6.72 12.00
CA LEU A 100 -8.96 -7.87 12.64
C LEU A 100 -8.33 -8.79 11.59
N PHE A 101 -9.09 -9.16 10.56
CA PHE A 101 -8.62 -10.07 9.52
C PHE A 101 -7.42 -9.51 8.76
N VAL A 102 -7.49 -8.24 8.37
CA VAL A 102 -6.41 -7.56 7.66
C VAL A 102 -5.19 -7.34 8.57
N GLY A 103 -5.40 -6.99 9.84
CA GLY A 103 -4.33 -6.86 10.84
C GLY A 103 -3.57 -8.17 11.05
N VAL A 104 -4.29 -9.30 11.16
CA VAL A 104 -3.70 -10.64 11.26
C VAL A 104 -2.95 -11.01 9.98
N MET A 105 -3.50 -10.72 8.80
CA MET A 105 -2.83 -10.96 7.52
C MET A 105 -1.50 -10.19 7.41
N LEU A 106 -1.48 -8.92 7.83
CA LEU A 106 -0.27 -8.11 7.88
C LEU A 106 0.76 -8.65 8.89
N LEU A 107 0.30 -9.13 10.05
CA LEU A 107 1.16 -9.69 11.09
C LEU A 107 1.84 -10.99 10.65
N ILE A 108 1.08 -11.88 10.01
CA ILE A 108 1.57 -13.18 9.49
C ILE A 108 2.39 -12.97 8.19
N GLY A 109 2.23 -11.82 7.53
CA GLY A 109 2.85 -11.56 6.24
C GLY A 109 2.21 -12.37 5.12
N LEU A 110 0.90 -12.64 5.20
CA LEU A 110 0.13 -13.35 4.18
C LEU A 110 -0.61 -12.35 3.29
N ARG A 111 -0.43 -12.45 1.96
CA ARG A 111 -1.01 -11.59 0.93
C ARG A 111 -0.90 -10.11 1.32
N VAL A 112 0.33 -9.66 1.56
CA VAL A 112 0.55 -8.35 2.18
C VAL A 112 0.15 -7.20 1.28
N ARG A 113 0.29 -7.33 -0.04
CA ARG A 113 -0.16 -6.30 -1.00
C ARG A 113 -1.66 -6.02 -0.90
N PRO A 114 -2.58 -6.98 -1.10
CA PRO A 114 -4.01 -6.70 -0.94
C PRO A 114 -4.39 -6.35 0.51
N ALA A 115 -3.73 -6.91 1.52
CA ALA A 115 -3.97 -6.52 2.92
C ALA A 115 -3.61 -5.04 3.17
N SER A 116 -2.46 -4.57 2.67
CA SER A 116 -2.06 -3.16 2.77
C SER A 116 -3.00 -2.23 2.01
N LEU A 117 -3.51 -2.65 0.85
CA LEU A 117 -4.51 -1.89 0.09
C LEU A 117 -5.82 -1.75 0.87
N LEU A 118 -6.28 -2.83 1.54
CA LEU A 118 -7.45 -2.77 2.40
C LEU A 118 -7.23 -1.84 3.60
N VAL A 119 -6.06 -1.89 4.25
CA VAL A 119 -5.68 -0.95 5.31
C VAL A 119 -5.75 0.50 4.82
N ALA A 120 -5.13 0.80 3.67
CA ALA A 120 -5.15 2.14 3.10
C ALA A 120 -6.58 2.59 2.80
N GLY A 121 -7.41 1.73 2.21
CA GLY A 121 -8.81 2.02 1.92
C GLY A 121 -9.64 2.31 3.18
N MET A 122 -9.46 1.52 4.23
CA MET A 122 -10.11 1.74 5.52
C MET A 122 -9.65 3.04 6.16
N MET A 123 -8.35 3.34 6.15
CA MET A 123 -7.81 4.61 6.66
C MET A 123 -8.37 5.83 5.91
N VAL A 124 -8.46 5.76 4.57
CA VAL A 124 -9.08 6.84 3.79
C VAL A 124 -10.55 7.02 4.16
N MET A 125 -11.30 5.93 4.29
CA MET A 125 -12.71 5.99 4.68
C MET A 125 -12.89 6.62 6.07
N PHE A 126 -12.08 6.24 7.07
CA PHE A 126 -12.08 6.87 8.38
C PHE A 126 -11.71 8.34 8.34
N MET A 127 -10.65 8.69 7.58
CA MET A 127 -10.22 10.07 7.43
C MET A 127 -11.30 10.94 6.78
N VAL A 128 -12.04 10.42 5.81
CA VAL A 128 -13.20 11.10 5.21
C VAL A 128 -14.33 11.26 6.22
N ALA A 129 -14.67 10.21 6.98
CA ALA A 129 -15.69 10.29 8.02
C ALA A 129 -15.36 11.34 9.09
N LEU A 130 -14.10 11.36 9.56
CA LEU A 130 -13.59 12.37 10.49
C LEU A 130 -13.58 13.78 9.88
N GLY A 131 -13.19 13.92 8.61
CA GLY A 131 -13.22 15.21 7.91
C GLY A 131 -14.63 15.79 7.79
N ILE A 132 -15.63 14.93 7.51
CA ILE A 132 -17.04 15.34 7.50
C ILE A 132 -17.51 15.73 8.91
N ALA A 133 -17.12 14.98 9.94
CA ALA A 133 -17.46 15.28 11.33
C ALA A 133 -16.89 16.63 11.79
N LEU A 134 -15.62 16.90 11.46
CA LEU A 134 -14.95 18.15 11.78
C LEU A 134 -15.60 19.33 11.04
N ALA A 135 -16.00 19.14 9.78
CA ALA A 135 -16.73 20.16 9.02
C ALA A 135 -18.11 20.49 9.62
N LYS A 136 -18.75 19.52 10.30
CA LYS A 136 -20.00 19.72 11.05
C LYS A 136 -19.79 20.34 12.44
N GLY A 137 -18.55 20.49 12.89
CA GLY A 137 -18.23 20.99 14.24
C GLY A 137 -18.61 20.02 15.36
N LEU A 138 -18.64 18.71 15.06
CA LEU A 138 -18.91 17.67 16.07
C LEU A 138 -17.67 17.46 16.95
N ASP A 139 -17.83 17.64 18.25
CA ASP A 139 -16.79 17.45 19.25
C ASP A 139 -16.83 15.99 19.72
N MET A 140 -16.14 15.11 18.99
CA MET A 140 -16.21 13.65 19.18
C MET A 140 -14.82 13.05 19.30
N SER A 141 -14.65 12.01 20.13
CA SER A 141 -13.37 11.33 20.30
C SER A 141 -12.90 10.63 19.01
N CYS A 142 -11.59 10.54 18.84
CA CYS A 142 -10.94 10.06 17.63
C CYS A 142 -11.45 8.66 17.21
N GLY A 143 -12.13 8.53 16.05
CA GLY A 143 -12.89 7.34 15.64
C GLY A 143 -12.16 5.98 15.55
N CYS A 144 -10.83 5.94 15.67
CA CYS A 144 -10.07 4.68 15.84
C CYS A 144 -9.98 4.20 17.31
N PHE A 145 -10.08 5.13 18.27
CA PHE A 145 -9.91 4.92 19.71
C PHE A 145 -11.07 5.50 20.53
N ALA A 146 -12.15 5.95 19.88
CA ALA A 146 -13.31 6.54 20.56
C ALA A 146 -13.90 5.61 21.63
N SER A 147 -13.80 4.28 21.45
CA SER A 147 -14.22 3.27 22.42
C SER A 147 -13.14 2.81 23.41
N SER A 148 -11.89 3.32 23.34
CA SER A 148 -10.81 2.89 24.23
C SER A 148 -10.80 3.58 25.60
N GLY A 149 -11.73 4.52 25.85
CA GLY A 149 -11.85 5.23 27.14
C GLY A 149 -10.60 6.01 27.57
N ALA A 150 -9.70 6.27 26.62
CA ALA A 150 -8.45 6.98 26.85
C ALA A 150 -8.65 8.42 26.37
N ASP A 151 -8.73 9.34 27.33
CA ASP A 151 -8.78 10.79 27.27
C ASP A 151 -9.62 11.41 26.12
N GLU A 152 -10.59 12.23 26.52
CA GLU A 152 -11.49 13.04 25.68
C GLU A 152 -10.71 14.14 24.90
N ASP A 153 -9.59 13.80 24.26
CA ASP A 153 -8.86 14.74 23.43
C ASP A 153 -9.73 15.07 22.20
N PRO A 154 -10.20 16.33 22.06
CA PRO A 154 -11.04 16.72 20.94
C PRO A 154 -10.29 16.50 19.62
N ILE A 155 -11.04 16.34 18.52
CA ILE A 155 -10.50 16.13 17.17
C ILE A 155 -9.54 17.29 16.83
N SER A 156 -8.25 17.07 17.05
CA SER A 156 -7.19 18.04 16.83
C SER A 156 -6.48 17.76 15.51
N MET A 157 -5.79 18.75 14.94
CA MET A 157 -4.94 18.58 13.75
C MET A 157 -3.89 17.48 13.91
N LEU A 158 -3.49 17.17 15.16
CA LEU A 158 -2.61 16.05 15.48
C LEU A 158 -3.23 14.67 15.16
N THR A 159 -4.55 14.51 15.30
CA THR A 159 -5.25 13.25 14.98
C THR A 159 -5.23 13.00 13.48
N MET A 160 -5.58 14.00 12.66
CA MET A 160 -5.48 13.92 11.20
C MET A 160 -4.04 13.67 10.74
N LEU A 161 -3.05 14.30 11.37
CA LEU A 161 -1.64 14.09 11.04
C LEU A 161 -1.18 12.65 11.35
N ARG A 162 -1.62 12.09 12.48
CA ARG A 162 -1.34 10.70 12.86
C ARG A 162 -1.96 9.72 11.87
N ASP A 163 -3.23 9.92 11.51
CA ASP A 163 -3.95 9.07 10.56
C ASP A 163 -3.32 9.16 9.16
N ALA A 164 -2.93 10.37 8.73
CA ALA A 164 -2.15 10.57 7.51
C ALA A 164 -0.77 9.88 7.57
N GLY A 165 -0.14 9.86 8.74
CA GLY A 165 1.09 9.11 8.99
C GLY A 165 0.91 7.61 8.80
N TRP A 166 -0.13 7.02 9.37
CA TRP A 166 -0.46 5.59 9.18
C TRP A 166 -0.84 5.28 7.74
N LEU A 167 -1.56 6.17 7.06
CA LEU A 167 -1.84 6.06 5.63
C LEU A 167 -0.54 6.06 4.81
N ALA A 168 0.38 6.99 5.09
CA ALA A 168 1.67 7.06 4.40
C ALA A 168 2.52 5.79 4.63
N LEU A 169 2.53 5.26 5.85
CA LEU A 169 3.19 3.99 6.17
C LEU A 169 2.55 2.81 5.42
N SER A 170 1.22 2.78 5.32
CA SER A 170 0.51 1.74 4.54
C SER A 170 0.88 1.80 3.06
N LEU A 171 0.91 3.00 2.47
CA LEU A 171 1.34 3.21 1.09
C LEU A 171 2.81 2.86 0.88
N TYR A 172 3.68 3.17 1.85
CA TYR A 172 5.09 2.76 1.82
C TYR A 172 5.22 1.24 1.75
N VAL A 173 4.49 0.52 2.61
CA VAL A 173 4.47 -0.96 2.59
C VAL A 173 3.94 -1.51 1.27
N LEU A 174 2.96 -0.85 0.65
CA LEU A 174 2.38 -1.26 -0.63
C LEU A 174 3.38 -1.10 -1.79
N ILE A 175 4.17 -0.02 -1.79
CA ILE A 175 5.10 0.31 -2.88
C ILE A 175 6.43 -0.44 -2.74
N PHE A 176 7.00 -0.51 -1.53
CA PHE A 176 8.37 -0.99 -1.32
C PHE A 176 8.47 -2.47 -0.96
N ASP A 177 7.36 -3.15 -0.68
CA ASP A 177 7.39 -4.59 -0.43
C ASP A 177 7.23 -5.40 -1.71
N GLU A 178 8.36 -5.62 -2.35
CA GLU A 178 8.49 -6.55 -3.49
C GLU A 178 8.81 -7.97 -3.04
N HIS A 179 9.32 -8.16 -1.81
CA HIS A 179 9.68 -9.45 -1.23
C HIS A 179 9.23 -9.55 0.23
N PRO A 180 7.96 -9.90 0.49
CA PRO A 180 7.46 -10.13 1.83
C PRO A 180 8.25 -11.24 2.51
N ILE A 181 9.03 -10.88 3.52
CA ILE A 181 9.66 -11.85 4.43
C ILE A 181 8.55 -12.33 5.38
N GLY A 182 7.77 -13.31 4.94
CA GLY A 182 6.61 -13.82 5.66
C GLY A 182 6.28 -15.27 5.30
N VAL A 183 5.10 -15.75 5.71
CA VAL A 183 4.66 -17.14 5.45
C VAL A 183 4.56 -17.46 3.95
N GLU A 184 4.49 -16.45 3.08
CA GLU A 184 4.54 -16.63 1.62
C GLU A 184 5.85 -17.23 1.10
N MET A 185 6.93 -17.17 1.90
CA MET A 185 8.19 -17.84 1.57
C MET A 185 8.10 -19.38 1.68
N ILE A 186 7.05 -19.92 2.32
CA ILE A 186 6.83 -21.37 2.45
C ILE A 186 6.39 -21.95 1.09
N PRO A 187 7.21 -22.80 0.45
CA PRO A 187 6.97 -23.28 -0.93
C PRO A 187 5.68 -24.08 -1.15
N TRP A 188 5.08 -24.57 -0.06
CA TRP A 188 3.83 -25.34 -0.09
C TRP A 188 2.59 -24.45 -0.23
N PHE A 189 2.63 -23.21 0.28
CA PHE A 189 1.49 -22.28 0.25
C PHE A 189 1.43 -21.47 -1.06
N SER A 190 2.59 -21.09 -1.62
CA SER A 190 2.67 -20.29 -2.84
C SER A 190 2.09 -21.00 -4.08
N ARG A 191 2.16 -22.34 -4.15
CA ARG A 191 1.62 -23.11 -5.29
C ARG A 191 0.10 -23.26 -5.28
N ARG A 192 -0.57 -23.02 -4.15
CA ARG A 192 -2.01 -23.26 -3.98
C ARG A 192 -2.86 -22.03 -4.30
N PHE A 193 -2.27 -20.84 -4.29
CA PHE A 193 -2.97 -19.56 -4.31
C PHE A 193 -2.36 -18.50 -5.24
N ALA A 194 -1.43 -18.90 -6.11
CA ALA A 194 -0.91 -18.10 -7.22
C ALA A 194 -1.85 -18.15 -8.43
#